data_AF-W8YQD5-F1
#
_entry.id   AF-W8YQD5-F1
#
_cell.length_a   1.000
_cell.length_b   1.000
_cell.length_c   1.000
_cell.angle_alpha   90.00
_cell.angle_beta   90.00
_cell.angle_gamma   90.00
#
_symmetry.space_group_name_H-M   'P 1'
#
loop_
_entity.id
_entity.type
_entity.pdbx_description
1 polymer ?
#
loop_
_entity_poly.entity_id
_entity_poly.type
_entity_poly.pdbx_seq_one_letter_code
_entity_poly.pdbx_strand_id
1 'polypeptide(L)'
;MRLLMRWLQAIGISLVIWLAMPGTGAWAASGPAEPSLQAARQDDGSQAAADLNDKLAKEQAQAYGTDTVEAYWNKLVTEYGGYFPDGSMPSFVEMITPGGEGLKLGTVLSGLMKMLLHEVLYNGKLLVSIVLLAIFSSILQTLQSAFERNMVSQVAYSVAYMVLIVLAVNSFHVAIGYARDAIESMIQFMMAMIPLLLTLIASTGSVATVTLLHPVIIFMVNTVGTLIYTIVFPLFFFSAVLHIASSLSDRFKVTQLANLLRTTGAGILGVMLTIFLGVISVQGAAGSVTDGMTLRT
;
A
#
# COMPACT_ATOMS: atom_id res chain seq x y z
N MET A 1 -14.05 21.69 -3.50
CA MET A 1 -14.06 21.49 -4.96
C MET A 1 -13.11 22.42 -5.73
N ARG A 2 -13.12 23.74 -5.49
CA ARG A 2 -12.25 24.69 -6.22
C ARG A 2 -10.73 24.54 -5.98
N LEU A 3 -10.31 24.05 -4.81
CA LEU A 3 -8.89 23.76 -4.52
C LEU A 3 -8.40 22.49 -5.23
N LEU A 4 -9.23 21.45 -5.32
CA LEU A 4 -8.94 20.21 -6.05
C LEU A 4 -8.77 20.49 -7.56
N MET A 5 -9.62 21.36 -8.11
CA MET A 5 -9.54 21.79 -9.52
C MET A 5 -8.24 22.56 -9.82
N ARG A 6 -7.80 23.43 -8.89
CA ARG A 6 -6.54 24.19 -9.02
C ARG A 6 -5.31 23.29 -8.94
N TRP A 7 -5.36 22.22 -8.15
CA TRP A 7 -4.30 21.22 -8.09
C TRP A 7 -4.25 20.33 -9.33
N LEU A 8 -5.40 19.89 -9.86
CA LEU A 8 -5.47 19.14 -11.12
C LEU A 8 -4.98 19.98 -12.31
N GLN A 9 -5.29 21.29 -12.32
CA GLN A 9 -4.76 22.20 -13.35
C GLN A 9 -3.26 22.44 -13.20
N ALA A 10 -2.72 22.56 -11.98
CA ALA A 10 -1.28 22.73 -11.77
C ALA A 10 -0.45 21.49 -12.19
N ILE A 11 -1.00 20.28 -11.97
CA ILE A 11 -0.38 19.02 -12.40
C ILE A 11 -0.47 18.85 -13.92
N GLY A 12 -1.62 19.16 -14.53
CA GLY A 12 -1.78 19.13 -15.98
C GLY A 12 -0.87 20.13 -16.71
N ILE A 13 -0.67 21.32 -16.15
CA ILE A 13 0.19 22.36 -16.75
C ILE A 13 1.68 21.97 -16.63
N SER A 14 2.12 21.34 -15.55
CA SER A 14 3.50 20.86 -15.43
C SER A 14 3.81 19.72 -16.42
N LEU A 15 2.83 18.84 -16.68
CA LEU A 15 2.98 17.76 -17.66
C LEU A 15 3.06 18.29 -19.09
N VAL A 16 2.27 19.33 -19.43
CA VAL A 16 2.29 19.97 -20.75
C VAL A 16 3.54 20.83 -20.96
N ILE A 17 4.06 21.50 -19.93
CA ILE A 17 5.32 22.25 -20.02
C ILE A 17 6.50 21.30 -20.23
N TRP A 18 6.48 20.11 -19.62
CA TRP A 18 7.50 19.09 -19.85
C TRP A 18 7.40 18.43 -21.24
N LEU A 19 6.18 18.29 -21.78
CA LEU A 19 5.94 17.77 -23.15
C LEU A 19 6.19 18.80 -24.27
N ALA A 20 6.09 20.10 -23.96
CA ALA A 20 6.20 21.20 -24.93
C ALA A 20 7.60 21.84 -24.99
N MET A 21 8.57 21.38 -24.19
CA MET A 21 9.97 21.76 -24.41
C MET A 21 10.52 20.99 -25.62
N PRO A 22 10.85 21.66 -26.73
CA PRO A 22 11.58 21.03 -27.82
C PRO A 22 12.95 20.66 -27.29
N GLY A 23 13.36 19.41 -27.52
CA GLY A 23 14.61 18.85 -27.01
C GLY A 23 15.78 19.81 -27.15
N THR A 24 16.36 20.19 -26.01
CA THR A 24 17.69 20.81 -25.97
C THR A 24 18.72 19.73 -26.25
N GLY A 25 18.82 19.36 -27.52
CA GLY A 25 19.73 18.37 -28.06
C GLY A 25 20.11 18.74 -29.49
N ALA A 26 20.48 20.00 -29.72
CA ALA A 26 21.10 20.45 -30.96
C ALA A 26 21.67 21.87 -30.78
N TRP A 27 22.92 21.98 -30.35
CA TRP A 27 23.75 23.14 -30.68
C TRP A 27 24.83 22.68 -31.64
N ALA A 28 24.79 23.23 -32.84
CA ALA A 28 25.64 22.91 -33.97
C ALA A 28 27.09 23.34 -33.70
N ALA A 29 28.03 22.41 -33.87
CA ALA A 29 29.43 22.72 -34.10
C ALA A 29 29.67 22.70 -35.62
N SER A 30 29.87 23.88 -36.21
CA SER A 30 30.44 24.03 -37.54
C SER A 30 31.81 24.70 -37.40
N GLY A 31 32.87 23.89 -37.49
CA GLY A 31 34.28 24.30 -37.58
C GLY A 31 35.04 23.24 -38.41
N PRO A 32 36.03 23.63 -39.21
CA PRO A 32 36.57 22.78 -40.27
C PRO A 32 37.38 21.61 -39.71
N ALA A 33 37.39 20.53 -40.48
CA ALA A 33 38.08 19.27 -40.17
C ALA A 33 39.60 19.47 -40.01
N GLU A 34 40.13 19.02 -38.87
CA GLU A 34 41.54 18.71 -38.66
C GLU A 34 41.69 17.29 -38.07
N PRO A 35 42.81 16.60 -38.32
CA PRO A 35 42.86 15.15 -38.27
C PRO A 35 43.01 14.59 -36.85
N SER A 36 42.42 13.40 -36.70
CA SER A 36 42.39 12.52 -35.53
C SER A 36 43.75 12.27 -34.89
N LEU A 37 43.89 12.64 -33.61
CA LEU A 37 44.82 12.02 -32.65
C LEU A 37 44.21 12.07 -31.25
N GLN A 38 43.50 11.01 -30.85
CA GLN A 38 43.49 10.47 -29.49
C GLN A 38 42.62 9.20 -29.45
N ALA A 39 43.28 8.07 -29.69
CA ALA A 39 42.87 6.80 -29.12
C ALA A 39 43.44 6.69 -27.70
N ALA A 40 42.73 5.92 -26.87
CA ALA A 40 43.12 5.39 -25.56
C ALA A 40 42.90 6.30 -24.33
N ARG A 41 41.72 6.15 -23.71
CA ARG A 41 41.52 5.66 -22.32
C ARG A 41 40.17 6.16 -21.77
N GLN A 42 39.11 5.37 -21.94
CA GLN A 42 37.90 5.37 -21.10
C GLN A 42 36.91 4.35 -21.68
N ASP A 43 37.03 3.07 -21.31
CA ASP A 43 35.98 2.07 -21.58
C ASP A 43 35.93 0.97 -20.50
N ASP A 44 37.06 0.66 -19.85
CA ASP A 44 37.14 -0.44 -18.87
C ASP A 44 36.27 -0.25 -17.61
N GLY A 45 35.99 0.99 -17.19
CA GLY A 45 35.21 1.26 -15.97
C GLY A 45 33.70 1.08 -16.12
N SER A 46 33.16 1.33 -17.32
CA SER A 46 31.71 1.24 -17.59
C SER A 46 31.30 -0.19 -17.94
N GLN A 47 32.16 -0.92 -18.68
CA GLN A 47 31.92 -2.31 -19.01
C GLN A 47 32.06 -3.22 -17.79
N ALA A 48 33.05 -2.99 -16.92
CA ALA A 48 33.19 -3.76 -15.68
C ALA A 48 32.04 -3.56 -14.70
N ALA A 49 31.46 -2.35 -14.62
CA ALA A 49 30.28 -2.08 -13.79
C ALA A 49 29.00 -2.71 -14.36
N ALA A 50 28.85 -2.72 -15.70
CA ALA A 50 27.75 -3.38 -16.37
C ALA A 50 27.82 -4.91 -16.24
N ASP A 51 29.01 -5.51 -16.41
CA ASP A 51 29.24 -6.95 -16.24
C ASP A 51 29.07 -7.41 -14.78
N LEU A 52 29.49 -6.59 -13.82
CA LEU A 52 29.30 -6.87 -12.40
C LEU A 52 27.81 -6.79 -12.01
N ASN A 53 27.07 -5.82 -12.55
CA ASN A 53 25.63 -5.71 -12.35
C ASN A 53 24.85 -6.83 -13.07
N ASP A 54 25.26 -7.26 -14.26
CA ASP A 54 24.65 -8.39 -14.97
C ASP A 54 24.90 -9.71 -14.23
N LYS A 55 26.11 -9.90 -13.67
CA LYS A 55 26.41 -11.03 -12.78
C LYS A 55 25.61 -10.98 -11.49
N LEU A 56 25.50 -9.82 -10.82
CA LEU A 56 24.70 -9.65 -9.61
C LEU A 56 23.20 -9.84 -9.88
N ALA A 57 22.69 -9.34 -11.00
CA ALA A 57 21.29 -9.52 -11.40
C ALA A 57 20.98 -10.99 -11.73
N LYS A 58 21.91 -11.70 -12.40
CA LYS A 58 21.77 -13.14 -12.70
C LYS A 58 21.95 -14.03 -11.48
N GLU A 59 22.92 -13.74 -10.61
CA GLU A 59 23.06 -14.42 -9.31
C GLU A 59 21.83 -14.18 -8.44
N GLN A 60 21.26 -12.97 -8.42
CA GLN A 60 20.07 -12.70 -7.63
C GLN A 60 18.81 -13.35 -8.22
N ALA A 61 18.68 -13.40 -9.56
CA ALA A 61 17.59 -14.13 -10.21
C ALA A 61 17.66 -15.65 -9.97
N GLN A 62 18.87 -16.22 -9.90
CA GLN A 62 19.08 -17.66 -9.65
C GLN A 62 19.07 -18.03 -8.16
N ALA A 63 19.42 -17.11 -7.25
CA ALA A 63 19.47 -17.37 -5.80
C ALA A 63 18.20 -16.95 -5.03
N TYR A 64 17.31 -16.11 -5.60
CA TYR A 64 16.16 -15.54 -4.87
C TYR A 64 14.79 -15.70 -5.55
N GLY A 65 14.69 -16.40 -6.69
CA GLY A 65 13.48 -16.38 -7.52
C GLY A 65 12.21 -16.98 -6.90
N THR A 66 12.36 -17.95 -5.99
CA THR A 66 11.23 -18.70 -5.40
C THR A 66 11.26 -18.78 -3.88
N ASP A 67 12.44 -18.83 -3.26
CA ASP A 67 12.57 -19.09 -1.82
C ASP A 67 11.88 -18.03 -0.95
N THR A 68 11.92 -16.75 -1.36
CA THR A 68 11.26 -15.65 -0.64
C THR A 68 9.74 -15.68 -0.80
N VAL A 69 9.25 -16.04 -1.98
CA VAL A 69 7.81 -16.16 -2.26
C VAL A 69 7.24 -17.40 -1.57
N GLU A 70 7.98 -18.50 -1.59
CA GLU A 70 7.62 -19.76 -0.92
C GLU A 70 7.64 -19.60 0.60
N ALA A 71 8.60 -18.86 1.17
CA ALA A 71 8.60 -18.53 2.59
C ALA A 71 7.36 -17.70 2.99
N TYR A 72 6.97 -16.71 2.18
CA TYR A 72 5.77 -15.91 2.43
C TYR A 72 4.49 -16.74 2.23
N TRP A 73 4.44 -17.59 1.20
CA TRP A 73 3.35 -18.54 0.97
C TRP A 73 3.17 -19.49 2.15
N ASN A 74 4.25 -20.10 2.63
CA ASN A 74 4.21 -21.01 3.77
C ASN A 74 3.76 -20.29 5.05
N LYS A 75 4.17 -19.03 5.25
CA LYS A 75 3.67 -18.20 6.35
C LYS A 75 2.16 -17.99 6.23
N LEU A 76 1.65 -17.61 5.05
CA LEU A 76 0.21 -17.44 4.78
C LEU A 76 -0.59 -18.73 5.00
N VAL A 77 -0.09 -19.86 4.51
CA VAL A 77 -0.73 -21.18 4.68
C VAL A 77 -0.76 -21.57 6.16
N THR A 78 0.31 -21.30 6.90
CA THR A 78 0.38 -21.58 8.34
C THR A 78 -0.60 -20.71 9.13
N GLU A 79 -0.71 -19.43 8.77
CA GLU A 79 -1.53 -18.45 9.49
C GLU A 79 -3.02 -18.54 9.14
N TYR A 80 -3.36 -18.83 7.88
CA TYR A 80 -4.74 -18.80 7.37
C TYR A 80 -5.25 -20.14 6.81
N GLY A 81 -4.42 -21.17 6.68
CA GLY A 81 -4.79 -22.46 6.09
C GLY A 81 -5.93 -23.18 6.82
N GLY A 82 -6.08 -22.95 8.13
CA GLY A 82 -7.18 -23.50 8.93
C GLY A 82 -8.59 -23.06 8.51
N TYR A 83 -8.71 -22.02 7.68
CA TYR A 83 -9.99 -21.56 7.15
C TYR A 83 -10.42 -22.29 5.87
N PHE A 84 -9.55 -23.07 5.23
CA PHE A 84 -9.85 -23.76 3.99
C PHE A 84 -10.63 -25.06 4.24
N PRO A 85 -11.64 -25.39 3.41
CA PRO A 85 -12.53 -26.53 3.64
C PRO A 85 -11.81 -27.90 3.66
N ASP A 86 -10.65 -28.02 3.01
CA ASP A 86 -9.84 -29.25 2.96
C ASP A 86 -8.58 -29.21 3.84
N GLY A 87 -8.34 -28.12 4.58
CA GLY A 87 -7.18 -27.98 5.50
C GLY A 87 -5.80 -27.89 4.82
N SER A 88 -5.73 -28.03 3.49
CA SER A 88 -4.48 -27.96 2.72
C SER A 88 -4.65 -26.99 1.54
N MET A 89 -3.88 -25.90 1.57
CA MET A 89 -3.57 -25.17 0.34
C MET A 89 -2.48 -25.94 -0.43
N PRO A 90 -2.55 -25.98 -1.77
CA PRO A 90 -1.45 -26.50 -2.57
C PRO A 90 -0.16 -25.72 -2.28
N SER A 91 0.98 -26.41 -2.34
CA SER A 91 2.28 -25.75 -2.22
C SER A 91 2.51 -24.77 -3.37
N PHE A 92 3.41 -23.80 -3.18
CA PHE A 92 3.71 -22.81 -4.21
C PHE A 92 4.17 -23.50 -5.52
N VAL A 93 4.93 -24.58 -5.41
CA VAL A 93 5.41 -25.38 -6.55
C VAL A 93 4.27 -26.11 -7.26
N GLU A 94 3.33 -26.71 -6.53
CA GLU A 94 2.15 -27.36 -7.12
C GLU A 94 1.25 -26.36 -7.86
N MET A 95 1.19 -25.11 -7.40
CA MET A 95 0.40 -24.06 -8.01
C MET A 95 0.97 -23.60 -9.38
N ILE A 96 2.29 -23.56 -9.53
CA ILE A 96 2.96 -23.13 -10.78
C ILE A 96 3.22 -24.28 -11.76
N THR A 97 3.07 -25.53 -11.33
CA THR A 97 3.35 -26.71 -12.16
C THR A 97 2.17 -27.00 -13.10
N PRO A 98 2.41 -27.17 -14.42
CA PRO A 98 1.35 -27.52 -15.36
C PRO A 98 0.67 -28.85 -14.98
N GLY A 99 -0.61 -28.81 -14.62
CA GLY A 99 -1.38 -29.98 -14.18
C GLY A 99 -1.46 -30.22 -12.66
N GLY A 100 -0.87 -29.35 -11.83
CA GLY A 100 -1.06 -29.38 -10.38
C GLY A 100 -2.47 -28.94 -9.94
N GLU A 101 -2.82 -29.20 -8.67
CA GLU A 101 -4.04 -28.63 -8.08
C GLU A 101 -3.86 -27.11 -7.90
N GLY A 102 -4.25 -26.34 -8.92
CA GLY A 102 -4.27 -24.88 -8.82
C GLY A 102 -5.30 -24.36 -7.80
N LEU A 103 -5.24 -23.07 -7.48
CA LEU A 103 -6.25 -22.45 -6.61
C LEU A 103 -7.63 -22.45 -7.26
N LYS A 104 -8.53 -23.25 -6.70
CA LYS A 104 -9.95 -23.24 -7.04
C LYS A 104 -10.58 -21.98 -6.42
N LEU A 105 -11.09 -21.07 -7.26
CA LEU A 105 -11.73 -19.83 -6.83
C LEU A 105 -12.84 -20.07 -5.78
N GLY A 106 -13.61 -21.15 -5.94
CA GLY A 106 -14.65 -21.55 -4.98
C GLY A 106 -14.10 -21.88 -3.58
N THR A 107 -12.97 -22.57 -3.50
CA THR A 107 -12.30 -22.91 -2.24
C THR A 107 -11.75 -21.66 -1.56
N VAL A 108 -11.14 -20.75 -2.33
CA VAL A 108 -10.63 -19.46 -1.82
C VAL A 108 -11.78 -18.60 -1.29
N LEU A 109 -12.87 -18.46 -2.05
CA LEU A 109 -14.02 -17.67 -1.64
C LEU A 109 -14.71 -18.25 -0.41
N SER A 110 -14.86 -19.57 -0.34
CA SER A 110 -15.40 -20.28 0.82
C SER A 110 -14.53 -20.09 2.06
N GLY A 111 -13.20 -20.22 1.91
CA GLY A 111 -12.25 -19.99 2.99
C GLY A 111 -12.27 -18.55 3.49
N LEU A 112 -12.32 -17.57 2.58
CA LEU A 112 -12.44 -16.16 2.92
C LEU A 112 -13.73 -15.87 3.68
N MET A 113 -14.87 -16.44 3.25
CA MET A 113 -16.14 -16.29 3.97
C MET A 113 -16.11 -16.93 5.34
N LYS A 114 -15.53 -18.13 5.47
CA LYS A 114 -15.40 -18.82 6.75
C LYS A 114 -14.51 -18.03 7.72
N MET A 115 -13.41 -17.46 7.23
CA MET A 115 -12.54 -16.57 7.99
C MET A 115 -13.27 -15.31 8.45
N LEU A 116 -13.97 -14.61 7.54
CA LEU A 116 -14.74 -13.41 7.89
C LEU A 116 -15.83 -13.71 8.93
N LEU A 117 -16.57 -14.82 8.76
CA LEU A 117 -17.58 -15.23 9.73
C LEU A 117 -16.95 -15.59 11.06
N HIS A 118 -15.82 -16.30 11.08
CA HIS A 118 -15.13 -16.64 12.32
C HIS A 118 -14.71 -15.37 13.08
N GLU A 119 -14.12 -14.40 12.39
CA GLU A 119 -13.68 -13.15 12.99
C GLU A 119 -14.86 -12.30 13.50
N VAL A 120 -15.97 -12.27 12.75
CA VAL A 120 -17.21 -11.59 13.16
C VAL A 120 -17.84 -12.27 14.38
N LEU A 121 -17.88 -13.60 14.44
CA LEU A 121 -18.39 -14.34 15.60
C LEU A 121 -17.48 -14.16 16.82
N TYR A 122 -16.16 -14.20 16.62
CA TYR A 122 -15.17 -14.01 17.68
C TYR A 122 -15.29 -12.61 18.31
N ASN A 123 -15.37 -11.57 17.47
CA ASN A 123 -15.61 -10.19 17.90
C ASN A 123 -17.10 -9.93 18.25
N GLY A 124 -17.98 -10.91 18.03
CA GLY A 124 -19.42 -10.82 18.27
C GLY A 124 -19.76 -10.56 19.73
N LYS A 125 -18.94 -11.05 20.67
CA LYS A 125 -19.11 -10.75 22.11
C LYS A 125 -19.01 -9.25 22.40
N LEU A 126 -18.06 -8.55 21.76
CA LEU A 126 -17.92 -7.09 21.89
C LEU A 126 -19.13 -6.39 21.26
N LEU A 127 -19.54 -6.84 20.07
CA LEU A 127 -20.69 -6.28 19.35
C LEU A 127 -21.98 -6.42 20.16
N VAL A 128 -22.28 -7.60 20.71
CA VAL A 128 -23.44 -7.84 21.57
C VAL A 128 -23.37 -6.98 22.83
N SER A 129 -22.19 -6.85 23.45
CA SER A 129 -22.01 -6.02 24.65
C SER A 129 -22.28 -4.54 24.36
N ILE A 130 -21.78 -4.01 23.25
CA ILE A 130 -22.01 -2.62 22.82
C ILE A 130 -23.50 -2.39 22.54
N VAL A 131 -24.15 -3.31 21.81
CA VAL A 131 -25.58 -3.20 21.46
C VAL A 131 -26.44 -3.22 22.73
N LEU A 132 -26.22 -4.16 23.64
CA LEU A 132 -26.97 -4.25 24.90
C LEU A 132 -26.78 -2.99 25.75
N LEU A 133 -25.56 -2.50 25.90
CA LEU A 133 -25.28 -1.28 26.65
C LEU A 133 -25.89 -0.03 25.99
N ALA A 134 -25.91 0.05 24.66
CA ALA A 134 -26.57 1.13 23.94
C ALA A 134 -28.09 1.12 24.15
N ILE A 135 -28.71 -0.06 24.09
CA ILE A 135 -30.14 -0.24 24.39
C ILE A 135 -30.42 0.15 25.84
N PHE A 136 -29.65 -0.34 26.81
CA PHE A 136 -29.81 0.03 28.21
C PHE A 136 -29.64 1.53 28.44
N SER A 137 -28.63 2.16 27.82
CA SER A 137 -28.39 3.60 27.94
C SER A 137 -29.53 4.41 27.34
N SER A 138 -30.10 3.98 26.21
CA SER A 138 -31.26 4.63 25.56
C SER A 138 -32.54 4.51 26.41
N ILE A 139 -32.79 3.33 26.99
CA ILE A 139 -33.89 3.12 27.94
C ILE A 139 -33.72 4.03 29.16
N LEU A 140 -32.50 4.08 29.72
CA LEU A 140 -32.19 4.90 30.89
C LEU A 140 -32.39 6.40 30.59
N GLN A 141 -31.98 6.86 29.41
CA GLN A 141 -32.20 8.24 28.94
C GLN A 141 -33.70 8.56 28.81
N THR A 142 -34.50 7.60 28.31
CA THR A 142 -35.95 7.77 28.19
C THR A 142 -36.61 7.85 29.58
N LEU A 143 -36.23 6.99 30.52
CA LEU A 143 -36.71 7.03 31.90
C LEU A 143 -36.28 8.30 32.63
N GLN A 144 -35.05 8.77 32.40
CA GLN A 144 -34.58 10.05 32.91
C GLN A 144 -35.50 11.19 32.50
N SER A 145 -35.83 11.28 31.20
CA SER A 145 -36.63 12.36 30.63
C SER A 145 -38.05 12.42 31.21
N ALA A 146 -38.54 11.32 31.79
CA ALA A 146 -39.85 11.23 32.44
C ALA A 146 -39.85 11.67 33.92
N PHE A 147 -38.68 11.86 34.55
CA PHE A 147 -38.57 12.28 35.95
C PHE A 147 -38.07 13.74 36.08
N GLU A 148 -38.80 14.57 36.84
CA GLU A 148 -38.42 15.98 37.10
C GLU A 148 -37.04 16.15 37.80
N ARG A 149 -36.53 15.12 38.51
CA ARG A 149 -35.22 15.13 39.18
C ARG A 149 -34.10 14.62 38.26
N ASN A 150 -33.69 15.46 37.31
CA ASN A 150 -32.69 15.14 36.29
C ASN A 150 -31.27 14.79 36.81
N MET A 151 -30.86 15.23 38.01
CA MET A 151 -29.46 15.16 38.44
C MET A 151 -28.92 13.73 38.68
N VAL A 152 -29.64 12.85 39.38
CA VAL A 152 -29.15 11.50 39.72
C VAL A 152 -29.09 10.60 38.49
N SER A 153 -30.08 10.75 37.60
CA SER A 153 -30.17 9.96 36.38
C SER A 153 -29.15 10.41 35.31
N GLN A 154 -28.78 11.70 35.29
CA GLN A 154 -27.73 12.22 34.41
C GLN A 154 -26.33 11.67 34.75
N VAL A 155 -26.04 11.45 36.04
CA VAL A 155 -24.78 10.81 36.47
C VAL A 155 -24.74 9.35 36.01
N ALA A 156 -25.83 8.60 36.20
CA ALA A 156 -25.92 7.19 35.78
C ALA A 156 -25.78 7.05 34.24
N TYR A 157 -26.45 7.91 33.46
CA TYR A 157 -26.30 7.97 32.01
C TYR A 157 -24.85 8.27 31.60
N SER A 158 -24.21 9.23 32.25
CA SER A 158 -22.81 9.60 31.95
C SER A 158 -21.83 8.45 32.22
N VAL A 159 -22.05 7.68 33.30
CA VAL A 159 -21.24 6.49 33.61
C VAL A 159 -21.45 5.39 32.56
N ALA A 160 -22.71 5.08 32.20
CA ALA A 160 -23.00 4.07 31.16
C ALA A 160 -22.42 4.46 29.79
N TYR A 161 -22.53 5.74 29.44
CA TYR A 161 -21.94 6.30 28.22
C TYR A 161 -20.41 6.25 28.23
N MET A 162 -19.77 6.52 29.38
CA MET A 162 -18.32 6.40 29.52
C MET A 162 -17.84 4.96 29.32
N VAL A 163 -18.58 3.96 29.82
CA VAL A 163 -18.29 2.54 29.57
C VAL A 163 -18.38 2.20 28.08
N LEU A 164 -19.42 2.68 27.39
CA LEU A 164 -19.57 2.50 25.94
C LEU A 164 -18.39 3.08 25.15
N ILE A 165 -17.91 4.26 25.55
CA ILE A 165 -16.77 4.92 24.90
C ILE A 165 -15.48 4.15 25.15
N VAL A 166 -15.23 3.68 26.38
CA VAL A 166 -14.05 2.85 26.68
C VAL A 166 -14.04 1.57 25.83
N LEU A 167 -15.19 0.90 25.70
CA LEU A 167 -15.31 -0.28 24.82
C LEU A 167 -15.04 0.07 23.35
N ALA A 168 -15.63 1.16 22.86
CA ALA A 168 -15.43 1.60 21.47
C ALA A 168 -13.97 1.97 21.17
N VAL A 169 -13.30 2.69 22.08
CA VAL A 169 -11.89 3.06 21.95
C VAL A 169 -10.99 1.82 21.96
N ASN A 170 -11.27 0.84 22.82
CA ASN A 170 -10.49 -0.41 22.86
C ASN A 170 -10.66 -1.22 21.56
N SER A 171 -11.90 -1.42 21.09
CA SER A 171 -12.15 -2.06 19.80
C SER A 171 -11.47 -1.33 18.64
N PHE A 172 -11.49 0.00 18.67
CA PHE A 172 -10.84 0.80 17.63
C PHE A 172 -9.32 0.70 17.68
N HIS A 173 -8.72 0.61 18.87
CA HIS A 173 -7.29 0.38 19.05
C HIS A 173 -6.85 -0.97 18.45
N VAL A 174 -7.61 -2.04 18.70
CA VAL A 174 -7.38 -3.37 18.12
C VAL A 174 -7.48 -3.31 16.59
N ALA A 175 -8.52 -2.68 16.04
CA ALA A 175 -8.72 -2.56 14.60
C ALA A 175 -7.57 -1.81 13.90
N ILE A 176 -6.99 -0.81 14.57
CA ILE A 176 -5.81 -0.10 14.09
C ILE A 176 -4.58 -1.00 14.10
N GLY A 177 -4.39 -1.84 15.13
CA GLY A 177 -3.34 -2.85 15.14
C GLY A 177 -3.39 -3.71 13.87
N TYR A 178 -4.57 -4.26 13.56
CA TYR A 178 -4.76 -5.08 12.35
C TYR A 178 -4.47 -4.30 11.06
N ALA A 179 -4.90 -3.05 10.96
CA ALA A 179 -4.61 -2.22 9.79
C ALA A 179 -3.10 -1.96 9.63
N ARG A 180 -2.37 -1.76 10.74
CA ARG A 180 -0.91 -1.58 10.74
C ARG A 180 -0.21 -2.85 10.25
N ASP A 181 -0.55 -3.99 10.84
CA ASP A 181 0.08 -5.29 10.52
C ASP A 181 -0.21 -5.70 9.07
N ALA A 182 -1.39 -5.37 8.55
CA ALA A 182 -1.75 -5.57 7.15
C ALA A 182 -0.90 -4.72 6.19
N ILE A 183 -0.61 -3.45 6.53
CA ILE A 183 0.26 -2.59 5.73
C ILE A 183 1.68 -3.15 5.71
N GLU A 184 2.20 -3.59 6.85
CA GLU A 184 3.54 -4.19 6.95
C GLU A 184 3.63 -5.47 6.12
N SER A 185 2.63 -6.35 6.24
CA SER A 185 2.54 -7.60 5.46
C SER A 185 2.45 -7.33 3.95
N MET A 186 1.72 -6.29 3.54
CA MET A 186 1.65 -5.86 2.14
C MET A 186 3.02 -5.42 1.59
N ILE A 187 3.80 -4.66 2.36
CA ILE A 187 5.15 -4.24 1.97
C ILE A 187 6.07 -5.47 1.85
N GLN A 188 6.04 -6.38 2.83
CA GLN A 188 6.84 -7.61 2.82
C GLN A 188 6.50 -8.51 1.63
N PHE A 189 5.21 -8.71 1.35
CA PHE A 189 4.76 -9.47 0.19
C PHE A 189 5.25 -8.86 -1.12
N MET A 190 5.08 -7.54 -1.25
CA MET A 190 5.48 -6.85 -2.47
C MET A 190 6.99 -6.94 -2.70
N MET A 191 7.81 -6.85 -1.65
CA MET A 191 9.26 -7.08 -1.72
C MET A 191 9.61 -8.51 -2.12
N ALA A 192 8.92 -9.51 -1.57
CA ALA A 192 9.14 -10.92 -1.90
C ALA A 192 8.79 -11.25 -3.37
N MET A 193 7.87 -10.51 -3.97
CA MET A 193 7.43 -10.67 -5.36
C MET A 193 8.33 -9.98 -6.40
N ILE A 194 9.21 -9.05 -5.99
CA ILE A 194 10.10 -8.31 -6.91
C ILE A 194 10.98 -9.25 -7.75
N PRO A 195 11.68 -10.25 -7.18
CA PRO A 195 12.54 -11.15 -7.96
C PRO A 195 11.77 -11.92 -9.03
N LEU A 196 10.57 -12.39 -8.69
CA LEU A 196 9.68 -13.10 -9.61
C LEU A 196 9.24 -12.20 -10.76
N LEU A 197 8.81 -10.96 -10.45
CA LEU A 197 8.40 -9.98 -11.45
C LEU A 197 9.55 -9.66 -12.42
N LEU A 198 10.75 -9.44 -11.91
CA LEU A 198 11.92 -9.14 -12.73
C LEU A 198 12.35 -10.32 -13.58
N THR A 199 12.24 -11.55 -13.07
CA THR A 199 12.51 -12.78 -13.83
C THR A 199 11.53 -12.91 -15.01
N LEU A 200 10.25 -12.63 -14.79
CA LEU A 200 9.25 -12.64 -15.85
C LEU A 200 9.54 -11.57 -16.92
N ILE A 201 9.94 -10.36 -16.52
CA ILE A 201 10.32 -9.31 -17.47
C ILE A 201 11.59 -9.72 -18.24
N ALA A 202 12.60 -10.25 -17.55
CA ALA A 202 13.84 -10.75 -18.15
C ALA A 202 13.57 -11.84 -19.20
N SER A 203 12.58 -12.72 -18.96
CA SER A 203 12.20 -13.79 -19.88
C SER A 203 11.71 -13.28 -21.25
N THR A 204 11.25 -12.02 -21.32
CA THR A 204 10.84 -11.36 -22.57
C THR A 204 12.01 -10.76 -23.37
N GLY A 205 13.25 -10.87 -22.86
CA GLY A 205 14.46 -10.31 -23.49
C GLY A 205 14.74 -8.84 -23.12
N SER A 206 14.06 -8.31 -22.10
CA SER A 206 14.00 -6.90 -21.75
C SER A 206 15.06 -6.52 -20.68
N VAL A 207 16.35 -6.65 -21.04
CA VAL A 207 17.47 -6.53 -20.08
C VAL A 207 17.66 -5.10 -19.55
N ALA A 208 17.47 -4.07 -20.38
CA ALA A 208 17.60 -2.68 -19.93
C ALA A 208 16.45 -2.30 -18.99
N THR A 209 15.23 -2.75 -19.28
CA THR A 209 14.06 -2.52 -18.40
C THR A 209 14.23 -3.16 -17.02
N VAL A 210 14.73 -4.39 -16.92
CA VAL A 210 14.97 -5.07 -15.63
C VAL A 210 15.94 -4.28 -14.76
N THR A 211 17.04 -3.81 -15.35
CA THR A 211 18.10 -3.07 -14.64
C THR A 211 17.60 -1.72 -14.10
N LEU A 212 16.74 -1.03 -14.87
CA LEU A 212 16.15 0.25 -14.47
C LEU A 212 15.04 0.08 -13.43
N LEU A 213 14.16 -0.93 -13.59
CA LEU A 213 13.00 -1.12 -12.73
C LEU A 213 13.36 -1.65 -11.34
N HIS A 214 14.38 -2.51 -11.21
CA HIS A 214 14.74 -3.14 -9.92
C HIS A 214 14.94 -2.13 -8.78
N PRO A 215 15.88 -1.16 -8.86
CA PRO A 215 16.09 -0.19 -7.78
C PRO A 215 14.89 0.75 -7.58
N VAL A 216 14.15 1.05 -8.64
CA VAL A 216 13.05 2.02 -8.58
C VAL A 216 11.82 1.41 -7.91
N ILE A 217 11.47 0.16 -8.21
CA ILE A 217 10.38 -0.54 -7.56
C ILE A 217 10.69 -0.66 -6.06
N ILE A 218 11.89 -1.12 -5.69
CA ILE A 218 12.30 -1.22 -4.27
C ILE A 218 12.19 0.14 -3.57
N PHE A 219 12.73 1.20 -4.19
CA PHE A 219 12.68 2.55 -3.65
C PHE A 219 11.25 3.05 -3.47
N MET A 220 10.39 2.85 -4.47
CA MET A 220 9.00 3.29 -4.43
C MET A 220 8.18 2.54 -3.39
N VAL A 221 8.29 1.21 -3.36
CA VAL A 221 7.61 0.36 -2.39
C VAL A 221 7.95 0.80 -0.96
N ASN A 222 9.22 0.98 -0.67
CA ASN A 222 9.68 1.36 0.66
C ASN A 222 9.26 2.80 1.01
N THR A 223 9.41 3.74 0.06
CA THR A 223 9.02 5.14 0.25
C THR A 223 7.53 5.29 0.51
N VAL A 224 6.69 4.66 -0.32
CA VAL A 224 5.22 4.68 -0.18
C VAL A 224 4.82 3.98 1.11
N GLY A 225 5.35 2.78 1.38
CA GLY A 225 5.05 2.04 2.59
C GLY A 225 5.39 2.82 3.86
N THR A 226 6.59 3.41 3.91
CA THR A 226 7.05 4.24 5.03
C THR A 226 6.21 5.49 5.20
N LEU A 227 5.85 6.20 4.11
CA LEU A 227 5.00 7.39 4.18
C LEU A 227 3.58 7.07 4.65
N ILE A 228 3.02 5.95 4.19
CA ILE A 228 1.72 5.49 4.68
C ILE A 228 1.80 5.23 6.18
N TYR A 229 2.81 4.49 6.62
CA TYR A 229 2.99 4.11 8.01
C TYR A 229 3.27 5.31 8.95
N THR A 230 4.14 6.23 8.53
CA THR A 230 4.64 7.32 9.39
C THR A 230 3.81 8.60 9.34
N ILE A 231 3.05 8.83 8.26
CA ILE A 231 2.28 10.07 8.09
C ILE A 231 0.78 9.77 7.96
N VAL A 232 0.40 9.02 6.92
CA VAL A 232 -1.03 8.82 6.58
C VAL A 232 -1.76 8.11 7.72
N PHE A 233 -1.14 7.06 8.25
CA PHE A 233 -1.74 6.22 9.27
C PHE A 233 -1.96 6.98 10.60
N PRO A 234 -0.97 7.71 11.15
CA PRO A 234 -1.21 8.62 12.28
C PRO A 234 -2.28 9.68 11.99
N LEU A 235 -2.34 10.25 10.78
CA LEU A 235 -3.37 11.23 10.42
C LEU A 235 -4.78 10.64 10.54
N PHE A 236 -5.00 9.43 10.04
CA PHE A 236 -6.28 8.74 10.19
C PHE A 236 -6.59 8.36 11.63
N PHE A 237 -5.57 7.93 12.40
CA PHE A 237 -5.74 7.65 13.82
C PHE A 237 -6.19 8.89 14.59
N PHE A 238 -5.47 10.01 14.45
CA PHE A 238 -5.84 11.26 15.11
C PHE A 238 -7.20 11.77 14.67
N SER A 239 -7.55 11.64 13.37
CA SER A 239 -8.88 11.97 12.89
C SER A 239 -9.97 11.18 13.61
N ALA A 240 -9.80 9.86 13.75
CA ALA A 240 -10.78 9.03 14.42
C ALA A 240 -10.88 9.32 15.93
N VAL A 241 -9.75 9.50 16.62
CA VAL A 241 -9.73 9.91 18.04
C VAL A 241 -10.44 11.26 18.22
N LEU A 242 -10.22 12.23 17.34
CA LEU A 242 -10.91 13.52 17.38
C LEU A 242 -12.41 13.40 17.07
N HIS A 243 -12.83 12.48 16.20
CA HIS A 243 -14.26 12.20 16.00
C HIS A 243 -14.91 11.66 17.28
N ILE A 244 -14.26 10.71 17.96
CA ILE A 244 -14.73 10.16 19.25
C ILE A 244 -14.78 11.27 20.30
N ALA A 245 -13.70 12.04 20.45
CA ALA A 245 -13.66 13.17 21.39
C ALA A 245 -14.74 14.23 21.08
N SER A 246 -14.99 14.50 19.79
CA SER A 246 -16.03 15.42 19.35
C SER A 246 -17.45 14.91 19.59
N SER A 247 -17.66 13.58 19.65
CA SER A 247 -18.95 13.01 20.08
C SER A 247 -19.17 13.09 21.58
N LEU A 248 -18.10 13.23 22.37
CA LEU A 248 -18.15 13.34 23.82
C LEU A 248 -18.43 14.77 24.32
N SER A 249 -18.14 15.79 23.49
CA SER A 249 -18.28 17.19 23.86
C SER A 249 -19.51 17.83 23.21
N ASP A 250 -20.46 18.26 24.04
CA ASP A 250 -21.60 19.05 23.58
C ASP A 250 -21.23 20.49 23.21
N ARG A 251 -20.15 21.04 23.78
CA ARG A 251 -19.76 22.45 23.61
C ARG A 251 -18.59 22.67 22.65
N PHE A 252 -17.58 21.80 22.65
CA PHE A 252 -16.35 21.97 21.86
C PHE A 252 -16.23 20.85 20.83
N LYS A 253 -16.85 21.05 19.67
CA LYS A 253 -16.79 20.09 18.56
C LYS A 253 -15.55 20.31 17.71
N VAL A 254 -14.61 19.38 17.76
CA VAL A 254 -13.40 19.35 16.92
C VAL A 254 -13.60 18.56 15.62
N THR A 255 -14.86 18.34 15.22
CA THR A 255 -15.23 17.56 14.02
C THR A 255 -14.56 18.09 12.75
N GLN A 256 -14.42 19.41 12.60
CA GLN A 256 -13.80 19.99 11.42
C GLN A 256 -12.30 19.69 11.34
N LEU A 257 -11.60 19.68 12.48
CA LEU A 257 -10.19 19.29 12.53
C LEU A 257 -10.03 17.79 12.22
N ALA A 258 -10.92 16.95 12.74
CA ALA A 258 -10.97 15.53 12.43
C ALA A 258 -11.16 15.27 10.92
N ASN A 259 -12.08 16.01 10.29
CA ASN A 259 -12.30 15.94 8.85
C ASN A 259 -11.12 16.45 8.03
N LEU A 260 -10.44 17.50 8.50
CA LEU A 260 -9.26 18.05 7.84
C LEU A 260 -8.12 17.04 7.82
N LEU A 261 -7.83 16.40 8.96
CA LEU A 261 -6.80 15.34 9.07
C LEU A 261 -7.11 14.17 8.14
N ARG A 262 -8.37 13.70 8.13
CA ARG A 262 -8.83 12.64 7.21
C ARG A 262 -8.65 13.03 5.75
N THR A 263 -9.10 14.23 5.37
CA THR A 263 -9.03 14.69 3.99
C THR A 263 -7.57 14.88 3.55
N THR A 264 -6.71 15.35 4.45
CA THR A 264 -5.27 15.50 4.19
C THR A 264 -4.61 14.14 4.02
N GLY A 265 -4.88 13.16 4.89
CA GLY A 265 -4.36 11.81 4.75
C GLY A 265 -4.79 11.13 3.45
N ALA A 266 -6.07 11.27 3.08
CA ALA A 266 -6.59 10.78 1.80
C ALA A 266 -5.96 11.50 0.60
N GLY A 267 -5.72 12.82 0.71
CA GLY A 267 -5.04 13.60 -0.30
C GLY A 267 -3.59 13.15 -0.52
N ILE A 268 -2.85 12.90 0.56
CA ILE A 268 -1.48 12.37 0.50
C ILE A 268 -1.47 11.01 -0.21
N LEU A 269 -2.40 10.10 0.12
CA LEU A 269 -2.54 8.82 -0.58
C LEU A 269 -2.78 9.01 -2.09
N GLY A 270 -3.67 9.92 -2.48
CA GLY A 270 -3.96 10.19 -3.89
C GLY A 270 -2.75 10.76 -4.66
N VAL A 271 -1.99 11.65 -4.02
CA VAL A 271 -0.74 12.19 -4.59
C VAL A 271 0.30 11.08 -4.72
N MET A 272 0.50 10.25 -3.69
CA MET A 272 1.43 9.13 -3.73
C MET A 272 1.09 8.15 -4.84
N LEU A 273 -0.19 7.78 -4.99
CA LEU A 273 -0.65 6.89 -6.06
C LEU A 273 -0.32 7.47 -7.44
N THR A 274 -0.57 8.76 -7.63
CA THR A 274 -0.31 9.44 -8.91
C THR A 274 1.19 9.47 -9.23
N ILE A 275 2.04 9.77 -8.23
CA ILE A 275 3.51 9.74 -8.39
C ILE A 275 3.98 8.32 -8.72
N PHE A 276 3.48 7.32 -7.99
CA PHE A 276 3.84 5.90 -8.20
C PHE A 276 3.50 5.46 -9.63
N LEU A 277 2.26 5.69 -10.08
CA LEU A 277 1.85 5.38 -11.46
C LEU A 277 2.64 6.19 -12.48
N GLY A 278 2.90 7.47 -12.21
CA GLY A 278 3.66 8.34 -13.10
C GLY A 278 5.08 7.82 -13.33
N VAL A 279 5.79 7.47 -12.27
CA VAL A 279 7.16 6.93 -12.37
C VAL A 279 7.17 5.58 -13.08
N ILE A 280 6.26 4.66 -12.73
CA ILE A 280 6.17 3.35 -13.40
C ILE A 280 5.84 3.51 -14.89
N SER A 281 4.94 4.42 -15.24
CA SER A 281 4.57 4.68 -16.64
C SER A 281 5.75 5.22 -17.45
N VAL A 282 6.47 6.23 -16.93
CA VAL A 282 7.64 6.80 -17.61
C VAL A 282 8.76 5.77 -17.74
N GLN A 283 9.05 5.02 -16.69
CA GLN A 283 10.13 4.03 -16.72
C GLN A 283 9.80 2.79 -17.54
N GLY A 284 8.54 2.33 -17.53
CA GLY A 284 8.08 1.26 -18.41
C GLY A 284 8.15 1.67 -19.89
N ALA A 285 7.75 2.91 -20.21
CA ALA A 285 7.88 3.44 -21.56
C ALA A 285 9.35 3.61 -21.99
N ALA A 286 10.19 4.21 -21.15
CA ALA A 286 11.61 4.41 -21.45
C ALA A 286 12.38 3.07 -21.59
N GLY A 287 12.08 2.10 -20.72
CA GLY A 287 12.67 0.76 -20.78
C GLY A 287 12.33 0.04 -22.08
N SER A 288 11.04 0.02 -22.46
CA SER A 288 10.61 -0.64 -23.71
C SER A 288 11.21 -0.02 -24.98
N VAL A 289 11.38 1.31 -25.01
CA VAL A 289 12.06 2.00 -26.13
C VAL A 289 13.55 1.67 -26.18
N THR A 290 14.21 1.59 -25.04
CA THR A 290 15.64 1.26 -24.93
C THR A 290 15.93 -0.18 -25.33
N ASP A 291 15.08 -1.12 -24.90
CA ASP A 291 15.17 -2.53 -25.30
C ASP A 291 14.93 -2.71 -26.80
N GLY A 292 14.01 -1.93 -27.39
CA GLY A 292 13.76 -1.95 -28.84
C GLY A 292 14.92 -1.45 -29.70
N MET A 293 15.74 -0.52 -29.17
CA MET A 293 16.97 -0.07 -29.83
C MET A 293 18.10 -1.09 -29.68
N THR A 294 18.23 -1.69 -28.49
CA THR A 294 19.26 -2.69 -28.18
C THR A 294 19.07 -3.99 -28.98
N LEU A 295 17.84 -4.37 -29.30
CA LEU A 295 17.54 -5.54 -30.15
C LEU A 295 17.89 -5.35 -31.64
N ARG A 296 18.14 -4.11 -32.10
CA ARG A 296 18.42 -3.79 -33.51
C ARG A 296 19.90 -3.55 -33.82
N THR A 297 20.77 -3.59 -32.80
CA THR A 297 22.23 -3.43 -32.90
C THR A 297 22.92 -4.64 -32.32
#